data_AF-A0A955MV86-F1
#
_entry.id   AF-A0A955MV86-F1
#
_cell.length_a   1.000
_cell.length_b   1.000
_cell.length_c   1.000
_cell.angle_alpha   90.00
_cell.angle_beta   90.00
_cell.angle_gamma   90.00
#
_symmetry.space_group_name_H-M   'P 1'
#
loop_
_entity.id
_entity.type
_entity.pdbx_description
1 polymer ?
#
loop_
_entity_poly.entity_id
_entity_poly.type
_entity_poly.pdbx_seq_one_letter_code
_entity_poly.pdbx_strand_id
1 'polypeptide(L)'
;VLESETEDSAESPETVEIDGRDLGEQAYGVFEKYCYRCHGVEFKKQGLNILDHQVLLDTNAETPYVVPENPDASLVWKQLSEDAMPPKSSRTRPTDQEKQIVRDWILAGAPPFPERERAERPFLSDKEILRSIQTDLQGRDENDRVFRRYFTLAQIHNNEHASEKDLWMARAAFSKLLNSLTWQSEIVVPEIIDEHKAILAIDLRDLIWDREDHWDRIMAEYPYGIVLETSPDPEIRHLAEDVYRLTNCQLPYIRVDWFVANASRPPLYHDLLQLPDNSMELEEKLRVDPYKNFVEGSAIRAGFLQSGVSTQNRIVERHRSLFGAYWLSYDFRDNTGTSNIFRCPLGPQTFRTHEGVFESPFEPLAFEQAGGEIIFNLPNGLQGYFLVDGEHHRIDTGPIEVVSDSKQIVGNPTIVNGLSCMGCHKNGMKSEFKDEIREGAGAFGEALLKVQELYVPKEEMNNWLKRDEERFMLALRKSVSPFLDVERISLEDLKDYEEPISEVAFKYISDLSLEDVARDLGLPSTDPLSIAIQNNPELKILGLGALTEGGFIHRDHWDSLQGVTSVFQKVAVQLSLGTPFRSF
;
A
#
# COMPACT_ATOMS: atom_id res chain seq x y z
N VAL A 1 9.43 -80.23 35.66
CA VAL A 1 10.64 -79.39 35.83
C VAL A 1 11.18 -79.18 34.45
N LEU A 2 11.20 -77.94 33.96
CA LEU A 2 12.26 -77.36 33.12
C LEU A 2 11.83 -75.93 32.74
N GLU A 3 12.82 -75.06 32.78
CA GLU A 3 12.78 -73.64 33.12
C GLU A 3 12.33 -72.71 31.98
N SER A 4 11.94 -71.50 32.40
CA SER A 4 11.62 -70.33 31.60
C SER A 4 12.88 -69.62 31.08
N GLU A 5 12.90 -69.29 29.80
CA GLU A 5 13.70 -68.21 29.25
C GLU A 5 12.78 -67.19 28.57
N THR A 6 12.97 -65.93 28.92
CA THR A 6 12.35 -64.75 28.33
C THR A 6 13.30 -64.15 27.31
N GLU A 7 12.87 -64.03 26.05
CA GLU A 7 13.49 -63.11 25.08
C GLU A 7 12.43 -62.30 24.32
N ASP A 8 12.71 -61.00 24.40
CA ASP A 8 12.23 -59.79 23.72
C ASP A 8 11.58 -59.93 22.34
N SER A 9 10.45 -59.25 22.12
CA SER A 9 9.92 -58.93 20.79
C SER A 9 9.57 -57.45 20.71
N ALA A 10 10.34 -56.73 19.91
CA ALA A 10 10.22 -55.30 19.62
C ALA A 10 8.86 -54.91 19.02
N GLU A 11 8.25 -53.85 19.56
CA GLU A 11 7.11 -53.15 18.97
C GLU A 11 7.56 -52.29 17.77
N SER A 12 6.79 -52.39 16.68
CA SER A 12 6.86 -51.54 15.49
C SER A 12 6.25 -50.16 15.75
N PRO A 13 6.81 -49.05 15.20
CA PRO A 13 6.28 -47.71 15.44
C PRO A 13 5.01 -47.43 14.63
N GLU A 14 4.05 -46.77 15.27
CA GLU A 14 2.80 -46.26 14.68
C GLU A 14 3.07 -45.20 13.60
N THR A 15 2.41 -45.33 12.45
CA THR A 15 2.37 -44.33 11.39
C THR A 15 1.34 -43.25 11.74
N VAL A 16 1.81 -42.00 11.90
CA VAL A 16 0.95 -40.81 12.02
C VAL A 16 0.38 -40.49 10.62
N GLU A 17 -0.93 -40.67 10.43
CA GLU A 17 -1.64 -40.14 9.25
C GLU A 17 -1.66 -38.60 9.34
N ILE A 18 -0.98 -37.94 8.40
CA ILE A 18 -1.08 -36.49 8.21
C ILE A 18 -2.39 -36.22 7.48
N ASP A 19 -3.31 -35.45 8.09
CA ASP A 19 -4.61 -35.12 7.51
C ASP A 19 -4.43 -34.32 6.20
N GLY A 20 -4.95 -34.83 5.08
CA GLY A 20 -4.84 -34.20 3.77
C GLY A 20 -5.52 -32.82 3.68
N ARG A 21 -6.46 -32.48 4.59
CA ARG A 21 -7.05 -31.12 4.64
C ARG A 21 -6.07 -30.07 5.17
N ASP A 22 -5.24 -30.45 6.13
CA ASP A 22 -4.22 -29.57 6.71
C ASP A 22 -3.15 -29.20 5.65
N LEU A 23 -2.77 -30.17 4.80
CA LEU A 23 -1.83 -29.93 3.71
C LEU A 23 -2.38 -28.99 2.62
N GLY A 24 -3.67 -29.08 2.30
CA GLY A 24 -4.32 -28.18 1.33
C GLY A 24 -4.30 -26.72 1.80
N GLU A 25 -4.60 -26.48 3.07
CA GLU A 25 -4.58 -25.15 3.68
C GLU A 25 -3.15 -24.58 3.77
N GLN A 26 -2.19 -25.39 4.22
CA GLN A 26 -0.80 -24.96 4.30
C GLN A 26 -0.21 -24.62 2.93
N ALA A 27 -0.46 -25.45 1.90
CA ALA A 27 0.01 -25.19 0.55
C ALA A 27 -0.63 -23.92 -0.05
N TYR A 28 -1.92 -23.73 0.17
CA TYR A 28 -2.62 -22.50 -0.21
C TYR A 28 -1.93 -21.28 0.41
N GLY A 29 -1.63 -21.30 1.71
CA GLY A 29 -0.95 -20.20 2.40
C GLY A 29 0.43 -19.88 1.81
N VAL A 30 1.19 -20.90 1.39
CA VAL A 30 2.47 -20.71 0.69
C VAL A 30 2.24 -20.07 -0.68
N PHE A 31 1.30 -20.58 -1.48
CA PHE A 31 1.03 -20.03 -2.82
C PHE A 31 0.49 -18.61 -2.76
N GLU A 32 -0.40 -18.28 -1.82
CA GLU A 32 -0.95 -16.94 -1.63
C GLU A 32 0.17 -15.96 -1.29
N LYS A 33 1.02 -16.33 -0.33
CA LYS A 33 2.08 -15.47 0.20
C LYS A 33 3.22 -15.20 -0.79
N TYR A 34 3.57 -16.17 -1.62
CA TYR A 34 4.80 -16.10 -2.44
C TYR A 34 4.57 -16.12 -3.95
N CYS A 35 3.43 -16.62 -4.42
CA CYS A 35 3.23 -16.91 -5.84
C CYS A 35 2.07 -16.11 -6.46
N TYR A 36 0.98 -15.91 -5.71
CA TYR A 36 -0.30 -15.42 -6.24
C TYR A 36 -0.22 -14.03 -6.87
N ARG A 37 0.58 -13.14 -6.28
CA ARG A 37 0.84 -11.81 -6.87
C ARG A 37 1.19 -11.87 -8.35
N CYS A 38 2.18 -12.66 -8.74
CA CYS A 38 2.62 -12.71 -10.14
C CYS A 38 1.81 -13.72 -10.96
N HIS A 39 1.27 -14.75 -10.32
CA HIS A 39 0.58 -15.88 -10.94
C HIS A 39 -0.85 -15.96 -10.43
N GLY A 40 -1.67 -14.93 -10.65
CA GLY A 40 -3.06 -14.89 -10.22
C GLY A 40 -3.62 -13.49 -10.02
N VAL A 41 -2.73 -12.49 -9.92
CA VAL A 41 -3.06 -11.06 -9.86
C VAL A 41 -2.49 -10.31 -11.07
N GLU A 42 -1.17 -10.36 -11.28
CA GLU A 42 -0.48 -9.66 -12.40
C GLU A 42 -0.41 -10.50 -13.68
N PHE A 43 -0.85 -11.77 -13.63
CA PHE A 43 -0.78 -12.76 -14.72
C PHE A 43 0.51 -12.71 -15.55
N LYS A 44 1.68 -12.57 -14.90
CA LYS A 44 3.01 -12.56 -15.55
C LYS A 44 3.24 -13.83 -16.39
N LYS A 45 2.56 -14.90 -16.02
CA LYS A 45 2.31 -16.06 -16.87
C LYS A 45 0.82 -16.07 -17.22
N GLN A 46 0.48 -15.73 -18.47
CA GLN A 46 -0.91 -15.76 -18.94
C GLN A 46 -1.53 -17.15 -18.74
N GLY A 47 -2.78 -17.16 -18.26
CA GLY A 47 -3.55 -18.38 -18.02
C GLY A 47 -3.15 -19.18 -16.77
N LEU A 48 -2.21 -18.69 -15.94
CA LEU A 48 -1.87 -19.31 -14.66
C LEU A 48 -2.39 -18.46 -13.49
N ASN A 49 -3.41 -18.97 -12.82
CA ASN A 49 -3.77 -18.59 -11.46
C ASN A 49 -3.32 -19.71 -10.50
N ILE A 50 -2.32 -19.44 -9.67
CA ILE A 50 -1.71 -20.40 -8.74
C ILE A 50 -2.65 -20.78 -7.58
N LEU A 51 -3.71 -20.00 -7.35
CA LEU A 51 -4.73 -20.32 -6.34
C LEU A 51 -5.96 -20.99 -6.95
N ASP A 52 -6.00 -21.15 -8.27
CA ASP A 52 -7.01 -21.95 -8.94
C ASP A 52 -6.55 -23.41 -8.99
N HIS A 53 -7.14 -24.22 -8.12
CA HIS A 53 -6.82 -25.64 -7.98
C HIS A 53 -7.04 -26.42 -9.28
N GLN A 54 -8.06 -26.07 -10.08
CA GLN A 54 -8.34 -26.75 -11.34
C GLN A 54 -7.27 -26.40 -12.39
N VAL A 55 -6.89 -25.12 -12.48
CA VAL A 55 -5.81 -24.67 -13.39
C VAL A 55 -4.48 -25.33 -13.03
N LEU A 56 -4.16 -25.48 -11.74
CA LEU A 56 -2.93 -26.16 -11.31
C LEU A 56 -2.90 -27.64 -11.72
N LEU A 57 -4.05 -28.32 -11.65
CA LEU A 57 -4.18 -29.75 -11.90
C LEU A 57 -4.55 -30.08 -13.35
N ASP A 58 -4.62 -29.10 -14.25
CA ASP A 58 -4.86 -29.39 -15.66
C ASP A 58 -3.65 -30.06 -16.31
N THR A 59 -3.69 -31.39 -16.39
CA THR A 59 -2.65 -32.20 -17.00
C THR A 59 -2.71 -32.25 -18.53
N ASN A 60 -3.67 -31.56 -19.17
CA ASN A 60 -3.79 -31.54 -20.63
C ASN A 60 -2.81 -30.55 -21.29
N ALA A 61 -2.14 -29.71 -20.51
CA ALA A 61 -1.08 -28.83 -20.98
C ALA A 61 0.18 -29.62 -21.38
N GLU A 62 0.93 -29.13 -22.38
CA GLU A 62 2.21 -29.71 -22.81
C GLU A 62 3.25 -29.77 -21.67
N THR A 63 3.08 -28.95 -20.63
CA THR A 63 3.80 -29.05 -19.35
C THR A 63 2.83 -28.75 -18.20
N PRO A 64 2.32 -29.78 -17.50
CA PRO A 64 1.42 -29.59 -16.37
C PRO A 64 2.06 -28.78 -15.24
N TYR A 65 1.28 -27.90 -14.61
CA TYR A 65 1.76 -27.10 -13.48
C TYR A 65 2.01 -27.97 -12.24
N VAL A 66 1.04 -28.85 -11.92
CA VAL A 66 1.13 -29.84 -10.87
C VAL A 66 0.67 -31.19 -11.42
N VAL A 67 1.47 -32.22 -11.18
CA VAL A 67 1.11 -33.63 -11.40
C VAL A 67 0.93 -34.26 -10.02
N PRO A 68 -0.31 -34.57 -9.60
CA PRO A 68 -0.57 -35.21 -8.32
C PRO A 68 0.32 -36.44 -8.09
N GLU A 69 0.76 -36.62 -6.84
CA GLU A 69 1.65 -37.71 -6.39
C GLU A 69 3.07 -37.69 -7.00
N ASN A 70 3.39 -36.74 -7.89
CA ASN A 70 4.67 -36.71 -8.60
C ASN A 70 5.30 -35.29 -8.63
N PRO A 71 6.05 -34.90 -7.58
CA PRO A 71 6.76 -33.62 -7.55
C PRO A 71 7.76 -33.45 -8.69
N ASP A 72 8.49 -34.50 -9.09
CA ASP A 72 9.51 -34.41 -10.13
C ASP A 72 8.94 -34.11 -11.51
N ALA A 73 7.67 -34.48 -11.74
CA ALA A 73 6.91 -34.14 -12.94
C ALA A 73 6.13 -32.81 -12.83
N SER A 74 6.11 -32.18 -11.66
CA SER A 74 5.36 -30.94 -11.39
C SER A 74 6.23 -29.71 -11.66
N LEU A 75 5.82 -28.86 -12.61
CA LEU A 75 6.56 -27.64 -12.94
C LEU A 75 6.71 -26.70 -11.75
N VAL A 76 5.67 -26.57 -10.92
CA VAL A 76 5.69 -25.75 -9.71
C VAL A 76 6.83 -26.19 -8.77
N TRP A 77 6.94 -27.50 -8.50
CA TRP A 77 8.00 -28.03 -7.65
C TRP A 77 9.39 -27.86 -8.26
N LYS A 78 9.53 -28.09 -9.56
CA LYS A 78 10.80 -27.88 -10.27
C LYS A 78 11.30 -26.44 -10.13
N GLN A 79 10.43 -25.45 -10.37
CA GLN A 79 10.80 -24.05 -10.24
C GLN A 79 11.12 -23.66 -8.79
N LEU A 80 10.42 -24.25 -7.82
CA LEU A 80 10.59 -23.99 -6.39
C LEU A 80 11.90 -24.59 -5.83
N SER A 81 12.19 -25.83 -6.20
CA SER A 81 13.37 -26.58 -5.75
C SER A 81 14.67 -26.08 -6.38
N GLU A 82 14.62 -25.56 -7.61
CA GLU A 82 15.77 -24.92 -8.28
C GLU A 82 15.97 -23.45 -7.87
N ASP A 83 15.16 -22.94 -6.94
CA ASP A 83 15.15 -21.52 -6.54
C ASP A 83 14.95 -20.55 -7.71
N ALA A 84 14.34 -21.03 -8.80
CA ALA A 84 14.01 -20.22 -9.97
C ALA A 84 12.77 -19.34 -9.71
N MET A 85 11.80 -19.84 -8.96
CA MET A 85 10.61 -19.11 -8.53
C MET A 85 10.45 -19.10 -7.00
N PRO A 86 10.04 -17.98 -6.38
CA PRO A 86 9.84 -16.65 -6.99
C PRO A 86 11.14 -16.08 -7.61
N PRO A 87 11.12 -15.10 -8.53
CA PRO A 87 12.33 -14.51 -9.09
C PRO A 87 13.28 -13.96 -8.01
N LYS A 88 14.58 -13.87 -8.28
CA LYS A 88 15.56 -13.28 -7.34
C LYS A 88 15.24 -11.84 -6.93
N SER A 89 14.48 -11.12 -7.75
CA SER A 89 13.98 -9.77 -7.47
C SER A 89 12.73 -9.73 -6.58
N SER A 90 12.14 -10.86 -6.22
CA SER A 90 10.97 -10.91 -5.35
C SER A 90 11.32 -10.68 -3.89
N ARG A 91 10.49 -9.86 -3.23
CA ARG A 91 10.63 -9.41 -1.83
C ARG A 91 10.64 -10.53 -0.81
N THR A 92 9.89 -11.60 -1.08
CA THR A 92 9.67 -12.72 -0.17
C THR A 92 9.88 -14.02 -0.94
N ARG A 93 10.53 -15.00 -0.30
CA ARG A 93 10.77 -16.33 -0.86
C ARG A 93 10.41 -17.38 0.18
N PRO A 94 9.84 -18.53 -0.24
CA PRO A 94 9.57 -19.63 0.66
C PRO A 94 10.85 -20.12 1.33
N THR A 95 10.78 -20.34 2.64
CA THR A 95 11.79 -21.09 3.40
C THR A 95 11.82 -22.55 2.95
N ASP A 96 12.89 -23.29 3.26
CA ASP A 96 12.96 -24.72 2.91
C ASP A 96 11.80 -25.52 3.53
N GLN A 97 11.32 -25.11 4.70
CA GLN A 97 10.14 -25.70 5.34
C GLN A 97 8.85 -25.42 4.54
N GLU A 98 8.65 -24.18 4.08
CA GLU A 98 7.50 -23.83 3.24
C GLU A 98 7.57 -24.48 1.84
N LYS A 99 8.78 -24.67 1.29
CA LYS A 99 8.97 -25.48 0.08
C LYS A 99 8.56 -26.93 0.33
N GLN A 100 8.96 -27.49 1.46
CA GLN A 100 8.61 -28.87 1.83
C GLN A 100 7.10 -29.07 1.96
N ILE A 101 6.37 -28.09 2.49
CA ILE A 101 4.89 -28.10 2.52
C ILE A 101 4.31 -28.28 1.11
N VAL A 102 4.79 -27.52 0.12
CA VAL A 102 4.33 -27.64 -1.28
C VAL A 102 4.66 -29.02 -1.85
N ARG A 103 5.84 -29.56 -1.55
CA ARG A 103 6.24 -30.91 -1.97
C ARG A 103 5.32 -31.99 -1.40
N ASP A 104 5.05 -31.90 -0.11
CA ASP A 104 4.24 -32.89 0.61
C ASP A 104 2.77 -32.80 0.21
N TRP A 105 2.26 -31.59 -0.07
CA TRP A 105 0.96 -31.39 -0.68
C TRP A 105 0.85 -32.06 -2.06
N ILE A 106 1.83 -31.91 -2.95
CA ILE A 106 1.85 -32.61 -4.25
C ILE A 106 1.87 -34.12 -4.04
N LEU A 107 2.72 -34.63 -3.14
CA LEU A 107 2.82 -36.06 -2.82
C LEU A 107 1.52 -36.64 -2.27
N ALA A 108 0.76 -35.87 -1.51
CA ALA A 108 -0.55 -36.25 -0.97
C ALA A 108 -1.67 -36.23 -2.04
N GLY A 109 -1.32 -36.11 -3.32
CA GLY A 109 -2.28 -36.05 -4.42
C GLY A 109 -2.86 -34.66 -4.65
N ALA A 110 -2.18 -33.61 -4.17
CA ALA A 110 -2.61 -32.21 -4.28
C ALA A 110 -4.06 -32.01 -3.79
N PRO A 111 -4.37 -32.32 -2.52
CA PRO A 111 -5.71 -32.17 -1.97
C PRO A 111 -6.24 -30.74 -2.20
N PRO A 112 -7.55 -30.56 -2.43
CA PRO A 112 -8.11 -29.26 -2.75
C PRO A 112 -7.72 -28.22 -1.70
N PHE A 113 -7.49 -27.00 -2.16
CA PHE A 113 -7.39 -25.86 -1.25
C PHE A 113 -8.65 -25.79 -0.41
N PRO A 114 -8.57 -25.31 0.85
CA PRO A 114 -9.76 -25.12 1.64
C PRO A 114 -10.73 -24.29 0.82
N GLU A 115 -11.97 -24.75 0.73
CA GLU A 115 -13.08 -23.86 0.41
C GLU A 115 -13.00 -22.78 1.48
N ARG A 116 -12.37 -21.64 1.15
CA ARG A 116 -12.51 -20.45 1.98
C ARG A 116 -14.00 -20.32 2.15
N GLU A 117 -14.47 -20.34 3.40
CA GLU A 117 -15.86 -20.05 3.69
C GLU A 117 -16.18 -18.80 2.90
N ARG A 118 -16.91 -19.00 1.79
CA ARG A 118 -17.40 -17.94 0.94
C ARG A 118 -18.21 -17.16 1.93
N ALA A 119 -17.71 -16.01 2.38
CA ALA A 119 -18.44 -15.23 3.34
C ALA A 119 -19.78 -15.02 2.66
N GLU A 120 -20.85 -15.65 3.17
CA GLU A 120 -22.18 -15.57 2.59
C GLU A 120 -22.67 -14.16 2.91
N ARG A 121 -22.10 -13.18 2.19
CA ARG A 121 -22.41 -11.78 2.30
C ARG A 121 -23.53 -11.52 1.29
N PRO A 122 -24.65 -10.94 1.72
CA PRO A 122 -25.66 -10.50 0.76
C PRO A 122 -25.03 -9.48 -0.18
N PHE A 123 -25.41 -9.49 -1.45
CA PHE A 123 -24.91 -8.51 -2.40
C PHE A 123 -25.34 -7.10 -1.97
N LEU A 124 -24.38 -6.20 -1.77
CA LEU A 124 -24.62 -4.81 -1.40
C LEU A 124 -24.85 -3.96 -2.66
N SER A 125 -26.11 -3.65 -2.93
CA SER A 125 -26.54 -2.91 -4.12
C SER A 125 -26.42 -1.38 -3.96
N ASP A 126 -26.40 -0.65 -5.09
CA ASP A 126 -26.44 0.83 -5.09
C ASP A 126 -27.64 1.37 -4.31
N LYS A 127 -28.78 0.66 -4.37
CA LYS A 127 -29.97 1.00 -3.61
C LYS A 127 -29.74 0.93 -2.09
N GLU A 128 -29.06 -0.09 -1.60
CA GLU A 128 -28.73 -0.22 -0.18
C GLU A 128 -27.67 0.78 0.26
N ILE A 129 -26.68 1.07 -0.60
CA ILE A 129 -25.68 2.12 -0.36
C ILE A 129 -26.37 3.48 -0.21
N LEU A 130 -27.18 3.89 -1.20
CA LEU A 130 -27.87 5.17 -1.17
C LEU A 130 -28.86 5.26 -0.01
N ARG A 131 -29.55 4.18 0.33
CA ARG A 131 -30.47 4.16 1.47
C ARG A 131 -29.75 4.31 2.81
N SER A 132 -28.59 3.67 2.98
CA SER A 132 -27.76 3.81 4.18
C SER A 132 -27.28 5.25 4.33
N ILE A 133 -26.79 5.85 3.24
CA ILE A 133 -26.38 7.26 3.20
C ILE A 133 -27.55 8.19 3.51
N GLN A 134 -28.71 7.99 2.89
CA GLN A 134 -29.90 8.79 3.14
C GLN A 134 -30.31 8.71 4.63
N THR A 135 -30.25 7.53 5.22
CA THR A 135 -30.60 7.30 6.64
C THR A 135 -29.64 8.04 7.57
N ASP A 136 -28.32 7.99 7.31
CA ASP A 136 -27.34 8.79 8.08
C ASP A 136 -27.64 10.29 7.97
N LEU A 137 -27.87 10.80 6.75
CA LEU A 137 -28.15 12.21 6.51
C LEU A 137 -29.43 12.68 7.22
N GLN A 138 -30.49 11.88 7.20
CA GLN A 138 -31.75 12.20 7.87
C GLN A 138 -31.61 12.24 9.40
N GLY A 139 -30.67 11.46 9.96
CA GLY A 139 -30.32 11.49 11.38
C GLY A 139 -29.46 12.68 11.81
N ARG A 140 -28.95 13.49 10.86
CA ARG A 140 -28.05 14.62 11.12
C ARG A 140 -28.78 15.97 11.10
N ASP A 141 -28.20 16.94 11.80
CA ASP A 141 -28.60 18.35 11.72
C ASP A 141 -28.45 18.88 10.28
N GLU A 142 -29.40 19.72 9.84
CA GLU A 142 -29.48 20.18 8.45
C GLU A 142 -28.20 20.90 7.99
N ASN A 143 -27.56 21.65 8.89
CA ASN A 143 -26.35 22.40 8.61
C ASN A 143 -25.09 21.52 8.48
N ASP A 144 -25.13 20.29 9.00
CA ASP A 144 -23.97 19.39 9.00
C ASP A 144 -23.95 18.48 7.75
N ARG A 145 -25.12 18.22 7.16
CA ARG A 145 -25.29 17.30 6.02
C ARG A 145 -24.39 17.66 4.82
N VAL A 146 -24.15 18.95 4.59
CA VAL A 146 -23.33 19.43 3.46
C VAL A 146 -21.85 19.08 3.58
N PHE A 147 -21.36 18.84 4.81
CA PHE A 147 -19.97 18.46 5.07
C PHE A 147 -19.75 16.95 5.09
N ARG A 148 -20.82 16.15 4.97
CA ARG A 148 -20.73 14.69 4.98
C ARG A 148 -20.24 14.16 3.66
N ARG A 149 -19.26 13.26 3.69
CA ARG A 149 -18.79 12.47 2.56
C ARG A 149 -18.68 11.01 2.96
N TYR A 150 -18.88 10.12 1.99
CA TYR A 150 -18.98 8.69 2.23
C TYR A 150 -17.99 7.92 1.38
N PHE A 151 -17.60 6.76 1.85
CA PHE A 151 -16.63 5.90 1.21
C PHE A 151 -17.13 4.47 1.30
N THR A 152 -17.25 3.79 0.16
CA THR A 152 -17.82 2.45 0.08
C THR A 152 -16.76 1.39 -0.16
N LEU A 153 -16.93 0.26 0.51
CA LEU A 153 -16.21 -1.00 0.35
C LEU A 153 -17.05 -2.01 -0.44
N ALA A 154 -18.18 -1.61 -1.03
CA ALA A 154 -19.10 -2.51 -1.71
C ALA A 154 -18.41 -3.42 -2.74
N GLN A 155 -17.38 -2.92 -3.43
CA GLN A 155 -16.64 -3.69 -4.43
C GLN A 155 -15.79 -4.79 -3.81
N ILE A 156 -15.18 -4.55 -2.65
CA ILE A 156 -14.48 -5.58 -1.88
C ILE A 156 -15.50 -6.52 -1.25
N HIS A 157 -16.57 -5.98 -0.66
CA HIS A 157 -17.61 -6.76 0.02
C HIS A 157 -18.31 -7.76 -0.92
N ASN A 158 -18.62 -7.31 -2.14
CA ASN A 158 -19.32 -8.11 -3.15
C ASN A 158 -18.38 -9.04 -3.94
N ASN A 159 -17.06 -8.91 -3.76
CA ASN A 159 -16.10 -9.83 -4.36
C ASN A 159 -16.07 -11.13 -3.53
N GLU A 160 -16.40 -12.24 -4.18
CA GLU A 160 -16.51 -13.54 -3.52
C GLU A 160 -15.16 -14.10 -3.05
N HIS A 161 -14.07 -13.61 -3.63
CA HIS A 161 -12.70 -13.96 -3.25
C HIS A 161 -12.16 -13.10 -2.10
N ALA A 162 -12.85 -12.02 -1.73
CA ALA A 162 -12.45 -11.16 -0.63
C ALA A 162 -12.82 -11.75 0.73
N SER A 163 -11.82 -11.93 1.58
CA SER A 163 -11.93 -12.39 2.96
C SER A 163 -12.40 -11.28 3.91
N GLU A 164 -12.81 -11.64 5.14
CA GLU A 164 -13.03 -10.63 6.20
C GLU A 164 -11.75 -9.84 6.50
N LYS A 165 -10.57 -10.46 6.30
CA LYS A 165 -9.28 -9.79 6.39
C LYS A 165 -9.17 -8.61 5.42
N ASP A 166 -9.63 -8.79 4.19
CA ASP A 166 -9.59 -7.75 3.16
C ASP A 166 -10.46 -6.54 3.53
N LEU A 167 -11.66 -6.81 4.04
CA LEU A 167 -12.58 -5.77 4.47
C LEU A 167 -12.02 -4.95 5.64
N TRP A 168 -11.48 -5.61 6.67
CA TRP A 168 -10.94 -4.87 7.80
C TRP A 168 -9.63 -4.15 7.45
N MET A 169 -8.79 -4.75 6.61
CA MET A 169 -7.57 -4.12 6.09
C MET A 169 -7.90 -2.85 5.32
N ALA A 170 -8.94 -2.88 4.48
CA ALA A 170 -9.38 -1.71 3.72
C ALA A 170 -9.90 -0.57 4.62
N ARG A 171 -10.66 -0.89 5.68
CA ARG A 171 -11.05 0.11 6.69
C ARG A 171 -9.84 0.72 7.42
N ALA A 172 -8.90 -0.12 7.84
CA ALA A 172 -7.67 0.32 8.51
C ALA A 172 -6.80 1.18 7.58
N ALA A 173 -6.66 0.79 6.31
CA ALA A 173 -5.91 1.53 5.29
C ALA A 173 -6.53 2.91 5.05
N PHE A 174 -7.85 2.96 4.90
CA PHE A 174 -8.59 4.19 4.70
C PHE A 174 -8.40 5.16 5.88
N SER A 175 -8.62 4.68 7.11
CA SER A 175 -8.45 5.48 8.32
C SER A 175 -7.01 5.98 8.49
N LYS A 176 -6.01 5.11 8.28
CA LYS A 176 -4.60 5.52 8.33
C LYS A 176 -4.32 6.60 7.28
N LEU A 177 -4.75 6.40 6.04
CA LEU A 177 -4.46 7.32 4.94
C LEU A 177 -5.12 8.68 5.14
N LEU A 178 -6.39 8.74 5.56
CA LEU A 178 -7.06 10.02 5.87
C LEU A 178 -6.24 10.86 6.85
N ASN A 179 -5.75 10.23 7.91
CA ASN A 179 -4.94 10.91 8.94
C ASN A 179 -3.51 11.22 8.47
N SER A 180 -3.04 10.56 7.41
CA SER A 180 -1.78 10.88 6.72
C SER A 180 -1.95 11.96 5.63
N LEU A 181 -3.16 12.47 5.41
CA LEU A 181 -3.51 13.48 4.40
C LEU A 181 -4.12 14.75 5.03
N THR A 182 -3.79 15.03 6.29
CA THR A 182 -4.27 16.22 7.00
C THR A 182 -3.23 16.74 7.99
N TRP A 183 -3.28 18.05 8.25
CA TRP A 183 -2.52 18.73 9.29
C TRP A 183 -3.28 18.87 10.61
N GLN A 184 -4.40 18.16 10.75
CA GLN A 184 -5.13 18.09 12.03
C GLN A 184 -4.32 17.35 13.10
N SER A 185 -4.48 17.78 14.35
CA SER A 185 -3.78 17.21 15.51
C SER A 185 -4.47 16.01 16.12
N GLU A 186 -5.76 15.84 15.88
CA GLU A 186 -6.53 14.71 16.37
C GLU A 186 -6.65 13.64 15.30
N ILE A 187 -6.65 12.38 15.72
CA ILE A 187 -6.90 11.25 14.82
C ILE A 187 -8.41 11.16 14.57
N VAL A 188 -8.80 11.25 13.30
CA VAL A 188 -10.18 11.11 12.84
C VAL A 188 -10.43 9.66 12.46
N VAL A 189 -11.39 9.01 13.12
CA VAL A 189 -11.80 7.63 12.79
C VAL A 189 -13.10 7.70 11.99
N PRO A 190 -13.13 7.18 10.75
CA PRO A 190 -14.35 7.18 9.95
C PRO A 190 -15.49 6.42 10.62
N GLU A 191 -16.70 6.97 10.55
CA GLU A 191 -17.90 6.35 11.10
C GLU A 191 -18.41 5.25 10.18
N ILE A 192 -18.72 4.07 10.72
CA ILE A 192 -19.44 3.03 9.98
C ILE A 192 -20.94 3.31 10.08
N ILE A 193 -21.63 3.38 8.94
CA ILE A 193 -23.06 3.76 8.89
C ILE A 193 -24.01 2.64 8.46
N ASP A 194 -23.49 1.46 8.17
CA ASP A 194 -24.26 0.31 7.69
C ASP A 194 -23.97 -0.96 8.52
N GLU A 195 -24.86 -1.94 8.43
CA GLU A 195 -24.74 -3.20 9.17
C GLU A 195 -23.62 -4.11 8.65
N HIS A 196 -23.25 -3.98 7.36
CA HIS A 196 -22.19 -4.75 6.73
C HIS A 196 -20.79 -4.17 6.97
N LYS A 197 -20.70 -3.02 7.65
CA LYS A 197 -19.45 -2.29 7.88
C LYS A 197 -18.72 -1.96 6.57
N ALA A 198 -19.49 -1.73 5.51
CA ALA A 198 -19.00 -1.49 4.16
C ALA A 198 -19.11 0.00 3.75
N ILE A 199 -19.80 0.84 4.51
CA ILE A 199 -20.00 2.26 4.19
C ILE A 199 -19.46 3.08 5.35
N LEU A 200 -18.41 3.83 5.04
CA LEU A 200 -17.70 4.70 5.96
C LEU A 200 -18.09 6.15 5.67
N ALA A 201 -18.17 6.97 6.70
CA ALA A 201 -18.53 8.36 6.59
C ALA A 201 -17.55 9.25 7.34
N ILE A 202 -17.31 10.44 6.78
CA ILE A 202 -16.47 11.47 7.37
C ILE A 202 -17.21 12.80 7.37
N ASP A 203 -16.79 13.70 8.25
CA ASP A 203 -17.07 15.12 8.16
C ASP A 203 -15.83 15.84 7.62
N LEU A 204 -15.99 16.60 6.53
CA LEU A 204 -14.86 17.30 5.90
C LEU A 204 -14.17 18.28 6.85
N ARG A 205 -14.89 18.86 7.82
CA ARG A 205 -14.35 19.83 8.77
C ARG A 205 -13.33 19.21 9.73
N ASP A 206 -13.53 17.94 10.08
CA ASP A 206 -12.63 17.20 10.96
C ASP A 206 -11.25 17.00 10.32
N LEU A 207 -11.16 17.09 8.99
CA LEU A 207 -9.92 17.00 8.21
C LEU A 207 -9.43 18.35 7.66
N ILE A 208 -10.19 19.44 7.87
CA ILE A 208 -10.02 20.76 7.21
C ILE A 208 -10.17 20.66 5.68
N TRP A 209 -10.90 19.65 5.21
CA TRP A 209 -11.09 19.44 3.79
C TRP A 209 -12.15 20.34 3.17
N ASP A 210 -13.00 20.95 4.00
CA ASP A 210 -14.02 21.92 3.63
C ASP A 210 -13.46 23.28 3.18
N ARG A 211 -12.20 23.59 3.51
CA ARG A 211 -11.61 24.94 3.26
C ARG A 211 -10.77 25.06 1.99
N GLU A 212 -10.35 23.93 1.42
CA GLU A 212 -9.38 23.89 0.31
C GLU A 212 -9.91 23.06 -0.87
N ASP A 213 -11.23 22.89 -0.98
CA ASP A 213 -11.91 22.17 -2.07
C ASP A 213 -11.35 20.76 -2.34
N HIS A 214 -10.81 20.09 -1.32
CA HIS A 214 -10.16 18.78 -1.47
C HIS A 214 -11.10 17.71 -2.05
N TRP A 215 -12.40 17.79 -1.76
CA TRP A 215 -13.37 16.87 -2.35
C TRP A 215 -13.45 17.02 -3.87
N ASP A 216 -13.48 18.26 -4.37
CA ASP A 216 -13.50 18.52 -5.82
C ASP A 216 -12.20 18.06 -6.46
N ARG A 217 -11.07 18.22 -5.76
CA ARG A 217 -9.78 17.70 -6.21
C ARG A 217 -9.77 16.18 -6.35
N ILE A 218 -10.32 15.46 -5.38
CA ILE A 218 -10.50 14.00 -5.43
C ILE A 218 -11.41 13.63 -6.59
N MET A 219 -12.55 14.31 -6.72
CA MET A 219 -13.54 14.07 -7.77
C MET A 219 -13.04 14.42 -9.16
N ALA A 220 -11.96 15.22 -9.30
CA ALA A 220 -11.26 15.50 -10.54
C ALA A 220 -10.35 14.34 -11.02
N GLU A 221 -10.02 13.37 -10.15
CA GLU A 221 -9.29 12.15 -10.52
C GLU A 221 -10.19 10.89 -10.47
N TYR A 222 -11.37 10.96 -9.86
CA TYR A 222 -12.23 9.80 -9.64
C TYR A 222 -12.82 9.22 -10.95
N PRO A 223 -12.47 7.98 -11.36
CA PRO A 223 -12.85 7.42 -12.66
C PRO A 223 -14.17 6.63 -12.62
N TYR A 224 -14.72 6.39 -11.43
CA TYR A 224 -15.93 5.58 -11.24
C TYR A 224 -17.21 6.42 -11.08
N GLY A 225 -17.13 7.74 -11.28
CA GLY A 225 -18.27 8.63 -11.04
C GLY A 225 -19.40 8.40 -12.04
N ILE A 226 -20.50 7.78 -11.59
CA ILE A 226 -21.74 7.58 -12.35
C ILE A 226 -22.90 8.23 -11.62
N VAL A 227 -23.50 9.25 -12.22
CA VAL A 227 -24.69 9.92 -11.69
C VAL A 227 -25.91 9.03 -11.92
N LEU A 228 -26.57 8.69 -10.81
CA LEU A 228 -27.69 7.75 -10.76
C LEU A 228 -29.09 8.41 -10.91
N GLU A 229 -29.17 9.73 -11.12
CA GLU A 229 -30.44 10.43 -11.43
C GLU A 229 -31.08 9.93 -12.73
N THR A 230 -30.29 9.31 -13.62
CA THR A 230 -30.78 8.70 -14.86
C THR A 230 -30.90 7.18 -14.78
N SER A 231 -30.75 6.57 -13.60
CA SER A 231 -30.89 5.12 -13.42
C SER A 231 -32.24 4.64 -13.94
N PRO A 232 -32.35 3.45 -14.56
CA PRO A 232 -33.65 2.91 -14.99
C PRO A 232 -34.56 2.58 -13.79
N ASP A 233 -33.99 2.29 -12.61
CA ASP A 233 -34.74 2.02 -11.38
C ASP A 233 -35.26 3.32 -10.74
N PRO A 234 -36.60 3.52 -10.64
CA PRO A 234 -37.18 4.71 -10.04
C PRO A 234 -36.80 4.95 -8.58
N GLU A 235 -36.57 3.90 -7.81
CA GLU A 235 -36.21 4.01 -6.40
C GLU A 235 -34.76 4.48 -6.25
N ILE A 236 -33.84 3.95 -7.06
CA ILE A 236 -32.46 4.42 -7.10
C ILE A 236 -32.41 5.90 -7.50
N ARG A 237 -33.18 6.31 -8.51
CA ARG A 237 -33.25 7.73 -8.92
C ARG A 237 -33.68 8.64 -7.76
N HIS A 238 -34.78 8.28 -7.09
CA HIS A 238 -35.29 9.08 -5.97
C HIS A 238 -34.30 9.15 -4.80
N LEU A 239 -33.67 8.01 -4.44
CA LEU A 239 -32.66 7.97 -3.39
C LEU A 239 -31.43 8.84 -3.74
N ALA A 240 -30.97 8.76 -4.99
CA ALA A 240 -29.84 9.56 -5.47
C ALA A 240 -30.15 11.06 -5.43
N GLU A 241 -31.30 11.49 -5.98
CA GLU A 241 -31.76 12.88 -5.95
C GLU A 241 -31.82 13.43 -4.51
N ASP A 242 -32.37 12.64 -3.57
CA ASP A 242 -32.43 13.01 -2.17
C ASP A 242 -31.05 13.14 -1.52
N VAL A 243 -30.17 12.16 -1.74
CA VAL A 243 -28.81 12.19 -1.20
C VAL A 243 -28.06 13.40 -1.72
N TYR A 244 -28.10 13.68 -3.03
CA TYR A 244 -27.39 14.81 -3.63
C TYR A 244 -27.93 16.16 -3.14
N ARG A 245 -29.25 16.27 -3.00
CA ARG A 245 -29.90 17.46 -2.45
C ARG A 245 -29.53 17.69 -0.98
N LEU A 246 -29.49 16.63 -0.17
CA LEU A 246 -29.17 16.74 1.26
C LEU A 246 -27.71 17.10 1.52
N THR A 247 -26.78 16.60 0.69
CA THR A 247 -25.35 16.94 0.81
C THR A 247 -24.96 18.20 0.03
N ASN A 248 -25.85 18.73 -0.81
CA ASN A 248 -25.53 19.75 -1.81
C ASN A 248 -24.30 19.36 -2.66
N CYS A 249 -24.20 18.07 -3.00
CA CYS A 249 -23.05 17.50 -3.70
C CYS A 249 -23.51 16.31 -4.53
N GLN A 250 -23.29 16.37 -5.85
CA GLN A 250 -23.45 15.20 -6.70
C GLN A 250 -22.33 14.21 -6.40
N LEU A 251 -22.69 12.93 -6.25
CA LEU A 251 -21.79 11.86 -5.85
C LEU A 251 -20.99 12.19 -4.58
N PRO A 252 -21.65 12.29 -3.41
CA PRO A 252 -20.96 12.52 -2.15
C PRO A 252 -20.28 11.25 -1.61
N TYR A 253 -20.09 10.23 -2.46
CA TYR A 253 -19.47 8.97 -2.09
C TYR A 253 -18.54 8.43 -3.18
N ILE A 254 -17.45 7.80 -2.75
CA ILE A 254 -16.46 7.17 -3.64
C ILE A 254 -16.00 5.81 -3.09
N ARG A 255 -15.26 5.04 -3.90
CA ARG A 255 -14.72 3.75 -3.46
C ARG A 255 -13.49 3.90 -2.55
N VAL A 256 -13.41 3.08 -1.50
CA VAL A 256 -12.27 3.05 -0.58
C VAL A 256 -11.00 2.53 -1.26
N ASP A 257 -11.09 1.43 -2.03
CA ASP A 257 -9.95 0.79 -2.67
C ASP A 257 -9.23 1.73 -3.64
N TRP A 258 -10.00 2.40 -4.52
CA TRP A 258 -9.50 3.43 -5.41
C TRP A 258 -8.89 4.59 -4.63
N PHE A 259 -9.59 5.10 -3.61
CA PHE A 259 -9.11 6.24 -2.83
C PHE A 259 -7.78 5.91 -2.14
N VAL A 260 -7.67 4.75 -1.50
CA VAL A 260 -6.43 4.30 -0.86
C VAL A 260 -5.31 4.14 -1.87
N ALA A 261 -5.59 3.50 -3.01
CA ALA A 261 -4.60 3.28 -4.04
C ALA A 261 -4.08 4.58 -4.67
N ASN A 262 -4.94 5.58 -4.88
CA ASN A 262 -4.62 6.78 -5.65
C ASN A 262 -4.30 8.01 -4.79
N ALA A 263 -4.96 8.19 -3.63
CA ALA A 263 -4.66 9.30 -2.72
C ALA A 263 -3.37 9.09 -1.91
N SER A 264 -2.82 7.87 -1.89
CA SER A 264 -1.50 7.58 -1.32
C SER A 264 -0.33 7.91 -2.27
N ARG A 265 -0.60 8.35 -3.51
CA ARG A 265 0.43 8.71 -4.50
C ARG A 265 0.16 10.08 -5.14
N PRO A 266 1.17 10.72 -5.75
CA PRO A 266 0.97 11.96 -6.49
C PRO A 266 0.04 11.73 -7.71
N PRO A 267 -0.72 12.75 -8.14
CA PRO A 267 -0.76 14.11 -7.56
C PRO A 267 -1.61 14.23 -6.29
N LEU A 268 -2.59 13.34 -6.06
CA LEU A 268 -3.53 13.48 -4.95
C LEU A 268 -2.86 13.50 -3.57
N TYR A 269 -1.84 12.69 -3.34
CA TYR A 269 -1.08 12.71 -2.09
C TYR A 269 -0.47 14.10 -1.81
N HIS A 270 0.09 14.74 -2.84
CA HIS A 270 0.67 16.09 -2.73
C HIS A 270 -0.39 17.14 -2.47
N ASP A 271 -1.49 17.07 -3.20
CA ASP A 271 -2.57 18.05 -3.12
C ASP A 271 -3.30 17.97 -1.78
N LEU A 272 -3.68 16.75 -1.35
CA LEU A 272 -4.43 16.52 -0.12
C LEU A 272 -3.61 16.80 1.14
N LEU A 273 -2.33 16.45 1.14
CA LEU A 273 -1.43 16.81 2.24
C LEU A 273 -0.90 18.25 2.14
N GLN A 274 -1.23 18.98 1.07
CA GLN A 274 -0.75 20.34 0.78
C GLN A 274 0.77 20.44 0.94
N LEU A 275 1.46 19.50 0.29
CA LEU A 275 2.91 19.52 0.25
C LEU A 275 3.36 20.72 -0.61
N PRO A 276 4.42 21.45 -0.21
CA PRO A 276 4.95 22.54 -1.01
C PRO A 276 5.76 22.04 -2.21
N ASP A 277 6.16 22.93 -3.10
CA ASP A 277 6.94 22.58 -4.30
C ASP A 277 8.43 22.33 -4.03
N ASN A 278 8.92 22.68 -2.84
CA ASN A 278 10.31 22.51 -2.44
C ASN A 278 10.46 22.29 -0.93
N SER A 279 11.62 21.76 -0.50
CA SER A 279 11.85 21.51 0.92
C SER A 279 11.95 22.77 1.78
N MET A 280 12.38 23.90 1.22
CA MET A 280 12.58 25.13 2.00
C MET A 280 11.26 25.66 2.58
N GLU A 281 10.18 25.63 1.78
CA GLU A 281 8.83 25.97 2.24
C GLU A 281 8.31 24.98 3.29
N LEU A 282 8.63 23.69 3.16
CA LEU A 282 8.26 22.67 4.16
C LEU A 282 9.01 22.91 5.48
N GLU A 283 10.30 23.20 5.39
CA GLU A 283 11.17 23.50 6.51
C GLU A 283 10.72 24.76 7.25
N GLU A 284 10.32 25.83 6.53
CA GLU A 284 9.72 27.02 7.12
C GLU A 284 8.43 26.68 7.89
N LYS A 285 7.52 25.92 7.25
CA LYS A 285 6.26 25.45 7.87
C LYS A 285 6.50 24.65 9.14
N LEU A 286 7.57 23.85 9.17
CA LEU A 286 7.96 22.99 10.29
C LEU A 286 8.93 23.65 11.29
N ARG A 287 9.36 24.88 11.03
CA ARG A 287 10.36 25.62 11.81
C ARG A 287 11.68 24.87 11.95
N VAL A 288 12.14 24.30 10.85
CA VAL A 288 13.43 23.62 10.73
C VAL A 288 14.37 24.49 9.90
N ASP A 289 15.59 24.67 10.38
CA ASP A 289 16.65 25.35 9.63
C ASP A 289 17.88 24.43 9.61
N PRO A 290 18.10 23.67 8.51
CA PRO A 290 19.22 22.74 8.43
C PRO A 290 20.58 23.42 8.55
N TYR A 291 20.76 24.63 8.00
CA TYR A 291 22.02 25.37 8.07
C TYR A 291 22.33 25.79 9.49
N LYS A 292 21.38 26.44 10.17
CA LYS A 292 21.57 26.86 11.55
C LYS A 292 21.79 25.67 12.48
N ASN A 293 21.03 24.60 12.30
CA ASN A 293 21.19 23.38 13.09
C ASN A 293 22.55 22.72 12.85
N PHE A 294 23.04 22.76 11.60
CA PHE A 294 24.40 22.33 11.28
C PHE A 294 25.41 23.19 12.02
N VAL A 295 25.36 24.52 11.92
CA VAL A 295 26.32 25.44 12.56
C VAL A 295 26.33 25.29 14.08
N GLU A 296 25.14 25.22 14.70
CA GLU A 296 24.95 25.10 16.15
C GLU A 296 25.22 23.68 16.70
N GLY A 297 25.36 22.67 15.84
CA GLY A 297 25.61 21.30 16.27
C GLY A 297 24.39 20.60 16.88
N SER A 298 23.19 21.05 16.53
CA SER A 298 21.93 20.50 17.04
C SER A 298 21.33 19.41 16.14
N ALA A 299 21.85 19.28 14.91
CA ALA A 299 21.50 18.20 14.00
C ALA A 299 22.20 16.89 14.37
N ILE A 300 21.53 15.76 14.12
CA ILE A 300 21.98 14.43 14.54
C ILE A 300 22.11 13.54 13.30
N ARG A 301 23.30 13.00 13.03
CA ARG A 301 23.61 12.25 11.81
C ARG A 301 24.01 10.81 12.04
N ALA A 302 23.80 10.01 11.01
CA ALA A 302 24.52 8.76 10.76
C ALA A 302 24.82 8.65 9.26
N GLY A 303 26.02 8.16 8.90
CA GLY A 303 26.38 7.84 7.53
C GLY A 303 26.83 6.39 7.38
N PHE A 304 26.44 5.74 6.28
CA PHE A 304 26.69 4.32 6.02
C PHE A 304 26.85 4.03 4.52
N LEU A 305 27.55 2.94 4.19
CA LEU A 305 27.91 2.59 2.81
C LEU A 305 26.80 1.97 1.99
N GLN A 306 25.85 1.27 2.63
CA GLN A 306 24.76 0.56 1.96
C GLN A 306 23.47 0.74 2.74
N SER A 307 22.37 0.90 2.02
CA SER A 307 21.03 1.00 2.58
C SER A 307 20.10 -0.03 1.94
N GLY A 308 18.96 -0.30 2.58
CA GLY A 308 17.95 -1.20 2.00
C GLY A 308 17.33 -0.72 0.68
N VAL A 309 17.59 0.52 0.26
CA VAL A 309 17.04 1.16 -0.95
C VAL A 309 18.10 1.71 -1.90
N SER A 310 19.38 1.68 -1.54
CA SER A 310 20.48 2.16 -2.40
C SER A 310 21.76 1.38 -2.11
N THR A 311 22.48 1.03 -3.18
CA THR A 311 23.83 0.45 -3.12
C THR A 311 24.92 1.50 -2.95
N GLN A 312 24.56 2.79 -2.96
CA GLN A 312 25.46 3.90 -2.73
C GLN A 312 25.46 4.29 -1.25
N ASN A 313 26.49 5.04 -0.85
CA ASN A 313 26.56 5.61 0.49
C ASN A 313 25.40 6.58 0.75
N ARG A 314 24.94 6.69 2.00
CA ARG A 314 23.83 7.56 2.41
C ARG A 314 24.14 8.22 3.74
N ILE A 315 23.69 9.46 3.91
CA ILE A 315 23.67 10.14 5.21
C ILE A 315 22.20 10.36 5.58
N VAL A 316 21.85 10.09 6.83
CA VAL A 316 20.57 10.51 7.42
C VAL A 316 20.84 11.56 8.50
N GLU A 317 20.03 12.59 8.51
CA GLU A 317 20.10 13.71 9.44
C GLU A 317 18.74 13.94 10.09
N ARG A 318 18.74 14.10 11.42
CA ARG A 318 17.56 14.38 12.22
C ARG A 318 17.64 15.79 12.79
N HIS A 319 16.54 16.50 12.67
CA HIS A 319 16.28 17.79 13.28
C HIS A 319 15.09 17.71 14.24
N ARG A 320 15.07 18.62 15.22
CA ARG A 320 13.85 18.90 15.97
C ARG A 320 12.93 19.75 15.10
N SER A 321 11.65 19.40 15.08
CA SER A 321 10.60 20.07 14.29
C SER A 321 9.43 20.45 15.19
N LEU A 322 8.60 21.39 14.74
CA LEU A 322 7.42 21.88 15.44
C LEU A 322 6.53 20.76 15.99
N PHE A 323 6.36 19.66 15.24
CA PHE A 323 5.47 18.54 15.61
C PHE A 323 6.21 17.27 16.06
N GLY A 324 7.55 17.32 16.16
CA GLY A 324 8.35 16.16 16.56
C GLY A 324 9.73 16.16 15.91
N ALA A 325 9.92 15.25 14.96
CA ALA A 325 11.14 15.08 14.20
C ALA A 325 10.95 15.49 12.73
N TYR A 326 12.05 15.92 12.15
CA TYR A 326 12.24 16.06 10.71
C TYR A 326 13.51 15.30 10.36
N TRP A 327 13.38 14.27 9.55
CA TRP A 327 14.48 13.45 9.06
C TRP A 327 14.71 13.77 7.60
N LEU A 328 15.96 13.99 7.23
CA LEU A 328 16.43 14.24 5.88
C LEU A 328 17.46 13.17 5.53
N SER A 329 17.36 12.56 4.35
CA SER A 329 18.48 11.83 3.77
C SER A 329 19.20 12.67 2.72
N TYR A 330 20.50 12.46 2.64
CA TYR A 330 21.32 12.86 1.52
C TYR A 330 21.68 11.58 0.75
N ASP A 331 21.19 11.52 -0.49
CA ASP A 331 21.41 10.41 -1.41
C ASP A 331 22.41 10.81 -2.50
N PHE A 332 23.19 9.85 -2.99
CA PHE A 332 24.34 10.12 -3.87
C PHE A 332 24.28 9.25 -5.13
N ARG A 333 24.79 9.77 -6.25
CA ARG A 333 24.87 9.04 -7.54
C ARG A 333 26.03 8.05 -7.57
N ASP A 334 27.10 8.34 -6.86
CA ASP A 334 28.30 7.52 -6.77
C ASP A 334 28.98 7.72 -5.40
N ASN A 335 30.10 7.02 -5.16
CA ASN A 335 30.83 7.03 -3.88
C ASN A 335 32.23 7.66 -4.01
N THR A 336 32.43 8.54 -5.00
CA THR A 336 33.73 9.11 -5.38
C THR A 336 33.75 10.63 -5.22
N GLY A 337 34.96 11.23 -5.24
CA GLY A 337 35.09 12.70 -5.21
C GLY A 337 34.38 13.33 -4.00
N THR A 338 33.48 14.27 -4.27
CA THR A 338 32.63 14.98 -3.31
C THR A 338 31.46 14.13 -2.80
N SER A 339 31.12 13.03 -3.47
CA SER A 339 30.09 12.09 -3.04
C SER A 339 30.60 11.04 -2.04
N ASN A 340 31.91 10.97 -1.80
CA ASN A 340 32.50 10.05 -0.83
C ASN A 340 32.33 10.59 0.59
N ILE A 341 31.37 10.04 1.35
CA ILE A 341 31.00 10.56 2.68
C ILE A 341 32.09 10.42 3.76
N PHE A 342 33.09 9.54 3.58
CA PHE A 342 34.23 9.45 4.50
C PHE A 342 35.25 10.57 4.27
N ARG A 343 35.34 11.07 3.04
CA ARG A 343 36.16 12.21 2.67
C ARG A 343 35.43 13.53 2.87
N CYS A 344 34.13 13.57 2.58
CA CYS A 344 33.29 14.76 2.66
C CYS A 344 32.12 14.55 3.64
N PRO A 345 32.36 14.46 4.96
CA PRO A 345 31.28 14.19 5.93
C PRO A 345 30.51 15.43 6.40
N LEU A 346 30.95 16.65 6.07
CA LEU A 346 30.51 17.89 6.73
C LEU A 346 29.52 18.73 5.91
N GLY A 347 28.42 18.07 5.52
CA GLY A 347 27.23 18.73 4.95
C GLY A 347 27.32 19.04 3.46
N PRO A 348 26.22 19.51 2.84
CA PRO A 348 26.22 19.92 1.45
C PRO A 348 27.21 21.08 1.21
N GLN A 349 27.73 21.19 -0.01
CA GLN A 349 28.53 22.35 -0.44
C GLN A 349 27.77 23.66 -0.22
N THR A 350 26.48 23.63 -0.54
CA THR A 350 25.59 24.77 -0.42
C THR A 350 24.33 24.36 0.34
N PHE A 351 24.00 25.10 1.39
CA PHE A 351 22.76 24.96 2.15
C PHE A 351 21.71 25.91 1.56
N ARG A 352 20.64 25.35 1.02
CA ARG A 352 19.45 26.10 0.60
C ARG A 352 18.46 26.11 1.76
N THR A 353 18.07 27.29 2.21
CA THR A 353 17.08 27.48 3.29
C THR A 353 16.06 28.54 2.87
N HIS A 354 14.97 28.68 3.62
CA HIS A 354 14.00 29.76 3.41
C HIS A 354 14.58 31.16 3.65
N GLU A 355 15.66 31.28 4.45
CA GLU A 355 16.34 32.57 4.69
C GLU A 355 17.37 32.93 3.61
N GLY A 356 17.77 31.97 2.78
CA GLY A 356 18.74 32.18 1.71
C GLY A 356 19.64 30.97 1.44
N VAL A 357 20.68 31.23 0.66
CA VAL A 357 21.68 30.25 0.24
C VAL A 357 22.98 30.52 0.98
N PHE A 358 23.50 29.51 1.68
CA PHE A 358 24.71 29.63 2.51
C PHE A 358 25.75 28.60 2.08
N GLU A 359 27.00 29.04 1.95
CA GLU A 359 28.12 28.13 1.66
C GLU A 359 28.54 27.35 2.91
N SER A 360 29.04 26.12 2.70
CA SER A 360 29.54 25.30 3.79
C SER A 360 30.72 25.95 4.52
N PRO A 361 30.70 26.04 5.86
CA PRO A 361 31.86 26.45 6.65
C PRO A 361 33.06 25.49 6.52
N PHE A 362 32.83 24.29 5.97
CA PHE A 362 33.83 23.23 5.81
C PHE A 362 33.95 22.80 4.34
N GLU A 363 34.03 23.75 3.41
CA GLU A 363 34.08 23.53 1.94
C GLU A 363 34.95 22.33 1.50
N PRO A 364 36.20 22.11 2.00
CA PRO A 364 37.03 20.97 1.57
C PRO A 364 36.49 19.58 1.95
N LEU A 365 35.54 19.54 2.89
CA LEU A 365 34.90 18.35 3.45
C LEU A 365 33.38 18.35 3.21
N ALA A 366 32.89 19.24 2.34
CA ALA A 366 31.49 19.32 1.96
C ALA A 366 31.18 18.38 0.78
N PHE A 367 29.97 17.85 0.75
CA PHE A 367 29.50 16.88 -0.22
C PHE A 367 28.50 17.48 -1.22
N GLU A 368 28.27 16.76 -2.33
CA GLU A 368 27.24 17.08 -3.32
C GLU A 368 26.21 15.95 -3.32
N GLN A 369 24.96 16.24 -2.91
CA GLN A 369 23.88 15.26 -2.98
C GLN A 369 23.18 15.26 -4.35
N ALA A 370 22.58 14.11 -4.68
CA ALA A 370 21.75 13.94 -5.87
C ALA A 370 20.26 14.17 -5.61
N GLY A 371 19.86 14.17 -4.34
CA GLY A 371 18.49 14.28 -3.87
C GLY A 371 18.36 13.74 -2.45
N GLY A 372 17.12 13.54 -2.02
CA GLY A 372 16.84 13.10 -0.66
C GLY A 372 15.40 12.69 -0.44
N GLU A 373 15.20 12.00 0.68
CA GLU A 373 13.91 11.71 1.28
C GLU A 373 13.78 12.48 2.58
N ILE A 374 12.65 13.12 2.75
CA ILE A 374 12.28 13.85 3.97
C ILE A 374 11.09 13.13 4.61
N ILE A 375 11.25 12.78 5.88
CA ILE A 375 10.20 12.18 6.72
C ILE A 375 9.99 13.08 7.92
N PHE A 376 8.77 13.58 8.09
CA PHE A 376 8.44 14.53 9.15
C PHE A 376 7.20 14.10 9.92
N ASN A 377 7.10 14.50 11.18
CA ASN A 377 5.89 14.25 11.96
C ASN A 377 4.78 15.22 11.59
N LEU A 378 3.58 14.67 11.40
CA LEU A 378 2.32 15.43 11.35
C LEU A 378 1.85 15.77 12.77
N PRO A 379 0.97 16.78 12.93
CA PRO A 379 0.47 17.20 14.24
C PRO A 379 -0.22 16.07 15.04
N ASN A 380 -0.88 15.13 14.35
CA ASN A 380 -1.52 13.96 14.95
C ASN A 380 -0.57 12.81 15.33
N GLY A 381 0.74 12.97 15.06
CA GLY A 381 1.78 12.01 15.41
C GLY A 381 2.09 10.97 14.32
N LEU A 382 1.30 10.89 13.24
CA LEU A 382 1.70 10.14 12.05
C LEU A 382 2.85 10.86 11.31
N GLN A 383 3.28 10.29 10.19
CA GLN A 383 4.36 10.83 9.37
C GLN A 383 3.84 11.29 8.01
N GLY A 384 4.42 12.39 7.53
CA GLY A 384 4.39 12.81 6.14
C GLY A 384 5.73 12.52 5.46
N TYR A 385 5.68 12.32 4.16
CA TYR A 385 6.81 11.91 3.32
C TYR A 385 6.95 12.87 2.14
N PHE A 386 8.19 13.20 1.80
CA PHE A 386 8.50 14.19 0.78
C PHE A 386 9.81 13.81 0.09
N LEU A 387 9.78 13.63 -1.24
CA LEU A 387 10.98 13.34 -2.03
C LEU A 387 11.47 14.62 -2.71
N VAL A 388 12.78 14.81 -2.76
CA VAL A 388 13.41 15.95 -3.43
C VAL A 388 14.53 15.56 -4.37
N ASP A 389 14.70 16.35 -5.43
CA ASP A 389 15.91 16.33 -6.25
C ASP A 389 17.08 17.06 -5.57
N GLY A 390 18.27 17.04 -6.19
CA GLY A 390 19.46 17.72 -5.66
C GLY A 390 19.33 19.25 -5.55
N GLU A 391 18.34 19.84 -6.22
CA GLU A 391 18.02 21.27 -6.14
C GLU A 391 16.86 21.56 -5.17
N HIS A 392 16.46 20.57 -4.37
CA HIS A 392 15.44 20.66 -3.35
C HIS A 392 14.00 20.83 -3.88
N HIS A 393 13.76 20.60 -5.17
CA HIS A 393 12.40 20.56 -5.72
C HIS A 393 11.72 19.24 -5.40
N ARG A 394 10.43 19.30 -5.08
CA ARG A 394 9.60 18.13 -4.87
C ARG A 394 9.53 17.27 -6.14
N ILE A 395 9.68 15.98 -5.97
CA ILE A 395 9.50 14.98 -7.03
C ILE A 395 8.46 13.93 -6.66
N ASP A 396 7.82 13.36 -7.68
CA ASP A 396 6.80 12.32 -7.50
C ASP A 396 7.43 10.95 -7.23
N THR A 397 8.56 10.69 -7.88
CA THR A 397 9.25 9.40 -7.84
C THR A 397 10.76 9.57 -7.68
N GLY A 398 11.37 8.74 -6.84
CA GLY A 398 12.82 8.64 -6.73
C GLY A 398 13.46 8.05 -7.99
N PRO A 399 14.50 8.68 -8.57
CA PRO A 399 15.20 8.12 -9.73
C PRO A 399 15.85 6.78 -9.40
N ILE A 400 15.60 5.75 -10.22
CA ILE A 400 16.01 4.35 -9.98
C ILE A 400 17.53 4.22 -9.86
N GLU A 401 18.28 5.05 -10.58
CA GLU A 401 19.73 5.12 -10.54
C GLU A 401 20.30 5.64 -9.21
N VAL A 402 19.48 6.31 -8.40
CA VAL A 402 19.85 6.84 -7.08
C VAL A 402 19.29 5.95 -5.96
N VAL A 403 18.01 5.62 -6.05
CA VAL A 403 17.28 4.82 -5.06
C VAL A 403 16.30 3.87 -5.75
N SER A 404 16.19 2.66 -5.23
CA SER A 404 15.25 1.65 -5.75
C SER A 404 14.58 0.90 -4.61
N ASP A 405 13.29 0.62 -4.77
CA ASP A 405 12.55 -0.20 -3.84
C ASP A 405 12.76 -1.68 -4.15
N SER A 406 13.72 -2.30 -3.45
CA SER A 406 13.96 -3.75 -3.51
C SER A 406 12.72 -4.57 -3.13
N LYS A 407 11.79 -3.97 -2.39
CA LYS A 407 10.55 -4.60 -1.95
C LYS A 407 9.42 -4.47 -2.99
N GLN A 408 9.59 -3.63 -4.01
CA GLN A 408 8.63 -3.39 -5.09
C GLN A 408 7.20 -3.20 -4.58
N ILE A 409 7.01 -2.32 -3.59
CA ILE A 409 5.72 -2.02 -2.94
C ILE A 409 4.67 -1.62 -3.98
N VAL A 410 5.07 -0.88 -5.01
CA VAL A 410 4.19 -0.44 -6.11
C VAL A 410 4.17 -1.41 -7.30
N GLY A 411 4.68 -2.63 -7.13
CA GLY A 411 4.80 -3.65 -8.18
C GLY A 411 6.01 -3.48 -9.10
N ASN A 412 6.86 -2.48 -8.87
CA ASN A 412 8.11 -2.23 -9.60
C ASN A 412 9.13 -1.54 -8.68
N PRO A 413 10.42 -1.40 -9.06
CA PRO A 413 11.47 -0.90 -8.16
C PRO A 413 11.46 0.62 -7.97
N THR A 414 10.49 1.36 -8.54
CA THR A 414 10.37 2.80 -8.38
C THR A 414 9.87 3.13 -6.98
N ILE A 415 10.46 4.15 -6.36
CA ILE A 415 9.95 4.70 -5.11
C ILE A 415 8.99 5.83 -5.45
N VAL A 416 7.71 5.64 -5.15
CA VAL A 416 6.64 6.63 -5.31
C VAL A 416 6.40 7.34 -3.99
N ASN A 417 6.47 8.67 -3.99
CA ASN A 417 6.26 9.51 -2.80
C ASN A 417 4.89 9.21 -2.17
N GLY A 418 4.82 9.14 -0.84
CA GLY A 418 3.64 8.66 -0.12
C GLY A 418 3.62 7.12 -0.04
N LEU A 419 3.09 6.44 -1.06
CA LEU A 419 2.79 5.01 -1.04
C LEU A 419 4.02 4.13 -0.71
N SER A 420 5.14 4.31 -1.42
CA SER A 420 6.35 3.51 -1.16
C SER A 420 6.95 3.83 0.20
N CYS A 421 6.91 5.10 0.61
CA CYS A 421 7.43 5.55 1.89
C CYS A 421 6.61 4.98 3.05
N MET A 422 5.27 5.04 2.99
CA MET A 422 4.37 4.45 3.99
C MET A 422 4.58 2.94 4.15
N GLY A 423 4.76 2.21 3.05
CA GLY A 423 5.07 0.79 3.07
C GLY A 423 6.46 0.46 3.63
N CYS A 424 7.46 1.30 3.33
CA CYS A 424 8.82 1.16 3.85
C CYS A 424 8.93 1.49 5.34
N HIS A 425 8.16 2.49 5.80
CA HIS A 425 8.15 3.03 7.15
C HIS A 425 6.89 2.58 7.91
N LYS A 426 6.49 1.31 7.71
CA LYS A 426 5.27 0.75 8.33
C LYS A 426 5.22 0.87 9.85
N ASN A 427 6.39 0.91 10.50
CA ASN A 427 6.57 1.06 11.94
C ASN A 427 7.18 2.42 12.33
N GLY A 428 7.29 3.38 11.40
CA GLY A 428 7.95 4.65 11.61
C GLY A 428 9.40 4.67 11.11
N MET A 429 10.28 5.39 11.82
CA MET A 429 11.69 5.50 11.42
C MET A 429 12.42 4.16 11.52
N LYS A 430 13.14 3.78 10.46
CA LYS A 430 13.95 2.56 10.44
C LYS A 430 15.11 2.69 11.42
N SER A 431 15.32 1.66 12.22
CA SER A 431 16.42 1.62 13.21
C SER A 431 17.61 0.75 12.77
N GLU A 432 17.49 0.06 11.65
CA GLU A 432 18.48 -0.88 11.11
C GLU A 432 19.57 -0.17 10.28
N PHE A 433 20.24 0.81 10.87
CA PHE A 433 21.46 1.39 10.30
C PHE A 433 22.51 1.62 11.38
N LYS A 434 23.78 1.65 10.96
CA LYS A 434 24.92 1.89 11.85
C LYS A 434 25.77 3.00 11.26
N ASP A 435 26.05 4.02 12.07
CA ASP A 435 27.01 5.05 11.67
C ASP A 435 28.42 4.46 11.52
N GLU A 436 29.07 4.83 10.41
CA GLU A 436 30.46 4.51 10.09
C GLU A 436 31.34 5.76 10.01
N ILE A 437 30.75 6.96 10.02
CA ILE A 437 31.46 8.22 9.77
C ILE A 437 32.16 8.75 11.01
N ARG A 438 31.54 8.65 12.19
CA ARG A 438 32.10 9.20 13.44
C ARG A 438 33.55 8.76 13.69
N GLU A 439 33.86 7.49 13.40
CA GLU A 439 35.20 6.91 13.59
C GLU A 439 36.00 6.80 12.29
N GLY A 440 35.33 6.75 11.13
CA GLY A 440 35.97 6.50 9.83
C GLY A 440 36.31 7.75 9.01
N ALA A 441 35.80 8.92 9.38
CA ALA A 441 35.98 10.16 8.62
C ALA A 441 37.45 10.61 8.53
N GLY A 442 37.88 11.04 7.34
CA GLY A 442 39.17 11.68 7.09
C GLY A 442 39.25 13.14 7.57
N ALA A 443 38.64 13.47 8.71
CA ALA A 443 38.58 14.81 9.29
C ALA A 443 39.57 14.99 10.46
N PHE A 444 40.12 16.19 10.62
CA PHE A 444 41.12 16.50 11.65
C PHE A 444 40.85 17.87 12.29
N GLY A 445 41.36 18.09 13.51
CA GLY A 445 41.22 19.37 14.21
C GLY A 445 39.75 19.77 14.44
N GLU A 446 39.41 21.02 14.13
CA GLU A 446 38.03 21.54 14.27
C GLU A 446 37.00 20.76 13.44
N ALA A 447 37.39 20.26 12.26
CA ALA A 447 36.52 19.45 11.43
C ALA A 447 36.17 18.10 12.09
N LEU A 448 37.12 17.47 12.77
CA LEU A 448 36.85 16.22 13.51
C LEU A 448 35.91 16.46 14.68
N LEU A 449 36.09 17.58 15.40
CA LEU A 449 35.16 17.97 16.46
C LEU A 449 33.74 18.17 15.89
N LYS A 450 33.62 18.81 14.71
CA LYS A 450 32.32 18.98 14.06
C LYS A 450 31.69 17.66 13.63
N VAL A 451 32.49 16.71 13.11
CA VAL A 451 32.01 15.35 12.81
C VAL A 451 31.50 14.69 14.09
N GLN A 452 32.25 14.74 15.19
CA GLN A 452 31.86 14.10 16.45
C GLN A 452 30.66 14.76 17.13
N GLU A 453 30.40 16.03 16.84
CA GLU A 453 29.22 16.76 17.28
C GLU A 453 27.96 16.30 16.52
N LEU A 454 28.04 16.19 15.18
CA LEU A 454 26.89 15.82 14.34
C LEU A 454 26.62 14.31 14.35
N TYR A 455 27.64 13.48 14.17
CA TYR A 455 27.52 12.03 14.08
C TYR A 455 27.57 11.41 15.48
N VAL A 456 26.45 11.46 16.20
CA VAL A 456 26.35 11.12 17.62
C VAL A 456 26.69 9.64 17.92
N PRO A 457 27.04 9.30 19.18
CA PRO A 457 27.21 7.90 19.58
C PRO A 457 25.95 7.05 19.31
N LYS A 458 26.14 5.77 18.99
CA LYS A 458 25.06 4.82 18.68
C LYS A 458 23.92 4.83 19.70
N GLU A 459 24.24 4.85 21.00
CA GLU A 459 23.21 4.85 22.05
C GLU A 459 22.35 6.11 22.02
N GLU A 460 22.93 7.27 21.69
CA GLU A 460 22.17 8.51 21.54
C GLU A 460 21.24 8.45 20.32
N MET A 461 21.75 7.99 19.18
CA MET A 461 20.94 7.79 17.97
C MET A 461 19.77 6.82 18.23
N ASN A 462 20.03 5.69 18.88
CA ASN A 462 19.02 4.70 19.23
C ASN A 462 17.90 5.28 20.12
N ASN A 463 18.24 6.15 21.06
CA ASN A 463 17.25 6.80 21.92
C ASN A 463 16.32 7.72 21.11
N TRP A 464 16.85 8.44 20.12
CA TRP A 464 16.04 9.28 19.23
C TRP A 464 15.15 8.46 18.31
N LEU A 465 15.70 7.42 17.69
CA LEU A 465 14.95 6.49 16.84
C LEU A 465 13.78 5.85 17.61
N LYS A 466 14.05 5.33 18.82
CA LYS A 466 13.02 4.74 19.68
C LYS A 466 11.90 5.74 20.00
N ARG A 467 12.25 6.98 20.35
CA ARG A 467 11.28 8.04 20.65
C ARG A 467 10.40 8.38 19.45
N ASP A 468 11.00 8.46 18.26
CA ASP A 468 10.28 8.79 17.03
C ASP A 468 9.39 7.61 16.56
N GLU A 469 9.87 6.36 16.71
CA GLU A 469 9.09 5.13 16.51
C GLU A 469 7.88 5.08 17.45
N GLU A 470 8.08 5.26 18.76
CA GLU A 470 6.99 5.23 19.76
C GLU A 470 5.90 6.26 19.45
N ARG A 471 6.29 7.49 19.05
CA ARG A 471 5.34 8.54 18.64
C ARG A 471 4.48 8.06 17.47
N PHE A 472 5.11 7.57 16.41
CA PHE A 472 4.40 7.10 15.22
C PHE A 472 3.49 5.92 15.54
N MET A 473 4.00 4.92 16.27
CA MET A 473 3.24 3.70 16.59
C MET A 473 2.01 3.97 17.46
N LEU A 474 2.08 4.95 18.38
CA LEU A 474 0.92 5.39 19.15
C LEU A 474 -0.16 6.02 18.27
N ALA A 475 0.23 6.85 17.30
CA ALA A 475 -0.70 7.46 16.35
C ALA A 475 -1.29 6.42 15.39
N LEU A 476 -0.45 5.51 14.87
CA LEU A 476 -0.87 4.40 14.02
C LEU A 476 -1.90 3.52 14.74
N ARG A 477 -1.64 3.11 15.98
CA ARG A 477 -2.59 2.31 16.76
C ARG A 477 -3.95 3.00 16.87
N LYS A 478 -3.98 4.31 17.14
CA LYS A 478 -5.24 5.06 17.24
C LYS A 478 -6.01 5.07 15.92
N SER A 479 -5.33 5.16 14.77
CA SER A 479 -6.00 5.20 13.47
C SER A 479 -6.49 3.83 13.00
N VAL A 480 -5.78 2.74 13.29
CA VAL A 480 -6.13 1.41 12.74
C VAL A 480 -6.89 0.50 13.71
N SER A 481 -6.61 0.58 15.02
CA SER A 481 -7.18 -0.37 15.99
C SER A 481 -8.71 -0.44 16.05
N PRO A 482 -9.50 0.62 15.77
CA PRO A 482 -10.96 0.50 15.70
C PRO A 482 -11.47 -0.51 14.65
N PHE A 483 -10.63 -0.85 13.68
CA PHE A 483 -10.98 -1.73 12.57
C PHE A 483 -10.28 -3.08 12.63
N LEU A 484 -9.31 -3.29 13.53
CA LEU A 484 -8.64 -4.58 13.67
C LEU A 484 -9.52 -5.56 14.43
N ASP A 485 -9.54 -6.82 13.99
CA ASP A 485 -10.32 -7.90 14.60
C ASP A 485 -9.64 -8.47 15.86
N VAL A 486 -9.25 -7.60 16.80
CA VAL A 486 -8.57 -8.00 18.04
C VAL A 486 -9.04 -7.15 19.21
N GLU A 487 -9.46 -7.81 20.29
CA GLU A 487 -9.80 -7.19 21.56
C GLU A 487 -8.53 -6.64 22.24
N ARG A 488 -8.12 -5.42 21.84
CA ARG A 488 -6.93 -4.67 22.29
C ARG A 488 -5.58 -5.18 21.75
N ILE A 489 -5.20 -4.70 20.58
CA ILE A 489 -3.84 -4.87 20.05
C ILE A 489 -2.79 -4.11 20.89
N SER A 490 -1.66 -4.75 21.23
CA SER A 490 -0.50 -4.04 21.80
C SER A 490 0.29 -3.31 20.70
N LEU A 491 1.25 -2.45 21.07
CA LEU A 491 2.12 -1.82 20.07
C LEU A 491 3.08 -2.84 19.43
N GLU A 492 3.45 -3.89 20.16
CA GLU A 492 4.36 -4.90 19.64
C GLU A 492 3.64 -5.79 18.63
N ASP A 493 2.43 -6.25 18.96
CA ASP A 493 1.61 -7.04 18.02
C ASP A 493 1.37 -6.26 16.72
N LEU A 494 1.14 -4.94 16.81
CA LEU A 494 0.89 -4.10 15.64
C LEU A 494 2.09 -4.03 14.68
N LYS A 495 3.32 -4.24 15.14
CA LYS A 495 4.52 -4.23 14.27
C LYS A 495 4.56 -5.43 13.32
N ASP A 496 3.92 -6.52 13.70
CA ASP A 496 3.88 -7.76 12.91
C ASP A 496 2.81 -7.73 11.81
N TYR A 497 1.86 -6.80 11.90
CA TYR A 497 0.85 -6.62 10.87
C TYR A 497 1.46 -6.11 9.55
N GLU A 498 0.81 -6.49 8.45
CA GLU A 498 1.05 -5.95 7.12
C GLU A 498 0.75 -4.44 7.10
N GLU A 499 1.39 -3.70 6.20
CA GLU A 499 1.14 -2.28 6.08
C GLU A 499 -0.15 -2.07 5.26
N PRO A 500 -1.24 -1.55 5.85
CA PRO A 500 -2.57 -1.66 5.27
C PRO A 500 -2.75 -0.88 3.95
N ILE A 501 -2.09 0.28 3.80
CA ILE A 501 -2.22 1.11 2.58
C ILE A 501 -1.58 0.39 1.39
N SER A 502 -0.37 -0.15 1.58
CA SER A 502 0.36 -0.91 0.57
C SER A 502 -0.41 -2.16 0.14
N GLU A 503 -0.98 -2.91 1.08
CA GLU A 503 -1.74 -4.13 0.76
C GLU A 503 -2.98 -3.84 -0.09
N VAL A 504 -3.74 -2.81 0.26
CA VAL A 504 -4.93 -2.41 -0.50
C VAL A 504 -4.56 -1.83 -1.86
N ALA A 505 -3.54 -0.96 -1.92
CA ALA A 505 -3.06 -0.40 -3.17
C ALA A 505 -2.52 -1.49 -4.11
N PHE A 506 -1.84 -2.50 -3.55
CA PHE A 506 -1.34 -3.64 -4.30
C PHE A 506 -2.47 -4.50 -4.87
N LYS A 507 -3.50 -4.81 -4.07
CA LYS A 507 -4.67 -5.56 -4.56
C LYS A 507 -5.47 -4.79 -5.60
N TYR A 508 -5.57 -3.46 -5.46
CA TYR A 508 -6.32 -2.62 -6.39
C TYR A 508 -5.76 -2.66 -7.82
N ILE A 509 -4.43 -2.67 -7.99
CA ILE A 509 -3.78 -2.61 -9.32
C ILE A 509 -3.80 -3.94 -10.10
N SER A 510 -4.36 -5.00 -9.52
CA SER A 510 -4.48 -6.32 -10.14
C SER A 510 -5.25 -6.26 -11.46
N ASP A 511 -4.95 -7.19 -12.37
CA ASP A 511 -5.74 -7.38 -13.58
C ASP A 511 -7.15 -7.88 -13.20
N LEU A 512 -8.13 -7.53 -14.04
CA LEU A 512 -9.54 -7.70 -13.76
C LEU A 512 -10.12 -8.85 -14.56
N SER A 513 -10.69 -9.81 -13.83
CA SER A 513 -11.51 -10.87 -14.41
C SER A 513 -12.90 -10.35 -14.79
N LEU A 514 -13.69 -11.20 -15.46
CA LEU A 514 -15.10 -10.91 -15.73
C LEU A 514 -15.89 -10.65 -14.44
N GLU A 515 -15.56 -11.34 -13.35
CA GLU A 515 -16.21 -11.15 -12.06
C GLU A 515 -15.86 -9.78 -11.46
N ASP A 516 -14.58 -9.41 -11.45
CA ASP A 516 -14.14 -8.12 -10.92
C ASP A 516 -14.81 -6.95 -11.67
N VAL A 517 -14.89 -7.04 -13.00
CA VAL A 517 -15.56 -6.04 -13.84
C VAL A 517 -17.06 -6.00 -13.56
N ALA A 518 -17.72 -7.15 -13.39
CA ALA A 518 -19.13 -7.21 -13.04
C ALA A 518 -19.39 -6.55 -11.66
N ARG A 519 -18.54 -6.81 -10.66
CA ARG A 519 -18.68 -6.23 -9.32
C ARG A 519 -18.37 -4.74 -9.28
N ASP A 520 -17.37 -4.29 -10.04
CA ASP A 520 -17.11 -2.87 -10.26
C ASP A 520 -18.34 -2.14 -10.81
N LEU A 521 -19.08 -2.77 -11.73
CA LEU A 521 -20.30 -2.25 -12.35
C LEU A 521 -21.56 -2.43 -11.49
N GLY A 522 -21.45 -2.95 -10.25
CA GLY A 522 -22.61 -3.16 -9.38
C GLY A 522 -23.53 -4.30 -9.83
N LEU A 523 -23.03 -5.28 -10.59
CA LEU A 523 -23.80 -6.43 -11.05
C LEU A 523 -23.68 -7.63 -10.10
N PRO A 524 -24.80 -8.27 -9.73
CA PRO A 524 -24.80 -9.40 -8.80
C PRO A 524 -24.22 -10.69 -9.39
N SER A 525 -24.22 -10.83 -10.72
CA SER A 525 -23.63 -11.98 -11.42
C SER A 525 -22.91 -11.54 -12.71
N THR A 526 -22.10 -12.43 -13.26
CA THR A 526 -21.34 -12.20 -14.49
C THR A 526 -22.19 -12.35 -15.76
N ASP A 527 -23.31 -13.08 -15.70
CA ASP A 527 -24.14 -13.39 -16.87
C ASP A 527 -24.60 -12.15 -17.65
N PRO A 528 -25.14 -11.08 -17.02
CA PRO A 528 -25.61 -9.90 -17.75
C PRO A 528 -24.48 -9.22 -18.52
N LEU A 529 -23.29 -9.14 -17.91
CA LEU A 529 -22.12 -8.54 -18.53
C LEU A 529 -21.58 -9.40 -19.68
N SER A 530 -21.48 -10.71 -19.47
CA SER A 530 -21.04 -11.66 -20.50
C SER A 530 -21.92 -11.60 -21.75
N ILE A 531 -23.24 -11.65 -21.55
CA ILE A 531 -24.23 -11.54 -22.63
C ILE A 531 -24.12 -10.18 -23.33
N ALA A 532 -23.95 -9.08 -22.57
CA ALA A 532 -23.80 -7.76 -23.14
C ALA A 532 -22.54 -7.64 -24.02
N ILE A 533 -21.39 -8.13 -23.55
CA ILE A 533 -20.12 -8.11 -24.30
C ILE A 533 -20.27 -8.89 -25.61
N GLN A 534 -20.92 -10.06 -25.58
CA GLN A 534 -21.11 -10.88 -26.78
C GLN A 534 -21.96 -10.17 -27.86
N ASN A 535 -22.98 -9.42 -27.42
CA ASN A 535 -24.00 -8.83 -28.30
C ASN A 535 -23.80 -7.34 -28.62
N ASN A 536 -22.93 -6.62 -27.90
CA ASN A 536 -22.65 -5.20 -28.11
C ASN A 536 -21.22 -4.99 -28.66
N PRO A 537 -21.06 -4.66 -29.95
CA PRO A 537 -19.75 -4.38 -30.54
C PRO A 537 -18.97 -3.25 -29.84
N GLU A 538 -19.66 -2.26 -29.28
CA GLU A 538 -19.01 -1.14 -28.58
C GLU A 538 -18.26 -1.61 -27.33
N LEU A 539 -18.80 -2.60 -26.59
CA LEU A 539 -18.11 -3.17 -25.43
C LEU A 539 -16.82 -3.91 -25.85
N LYS A 540 -16.81 -4.54 -27.02
CA LYS A 540 -15.60 -5.16 -27.60
C LYS A 540 -14.59 -4.11 -28.04
N ILE A 541 -15.04 -3.00 -28.64
CA ILE A 541 -14.18 -1.86 -29.00
C ILE A 541 -13.53 -1.24 -27.76
N LEU A 542 -14.25 -1.21 -26.63
CA LEU A 542 -13.72 -0.77 -25.33
C LEU A 542 -12.74 -1.77 -24.68
N GLY A 543 -12.49 -2.93 -25.30
CA GLY A 543 -11.47 -3.90 -24.88
C GLY A 543 -11.99 -5.04 -23.99
N LEU A 544 -13.30 -5.19 -23.78
CA LEU A 544 -13.85 -6.19 -22.85
C LEU A 544 -13.96 -7.61 -23.45
N GLY A 545 -13.63 -7.79 -24.74
CA GLY A 545 -13.85 -9.05 -25.46
C GLY A 545 -13.21 -10.27 -24.79
N ALA A 546 -11.96 -10.12 -24.32
CA ALA A 546 -11.19 -11.21 -23.71
C ALA A 546 -11.85 -11.80 -22.45
N LEU A 547 -12.66 -11.01 -21.73
CA LEU A 547 -13.33 -11.45 -20.49
C LEU A 547 -14.31 -12.61 -20.74
N THR A 548 -14.92 -12.67 -21.93
CA THR A 548 -15.86 -13.74 -22.29
C THR A 548 -15.18 -15.07 -22.60
N GLU A 549 -13.85 -15.07 -22.74
CA GLU A 549 -13.02 -16.24 -23.01
C GLU A 549 -12.14 -16.61 -21.81
N GLY A 550 -12.43 -16.07 -20.61
CA GLY A 550 -11.64 -16.29 -19.39
C GLY A 550 -10.35 -15.47 -19.31
N GLY A 551 -10.19 -14.48 -20.19
CA GLY A 551 -9.09 -13.51 -20.12
C GLY A 551 -9.32 -12.41 -19.09
N PHE A 552 -8.38 -11.46 -19.07
CA PHE A 552 -8.35 -10.34 -18.12
C PHE A 552 -8.20 -9.00 -18.85
N ILE A 553 -8.54 -7.90 -18.17
CA ILE A 553 -8.17 -6.53 -18.59
C ILE A 553 -7.31 -5.86 -17.52
N HIS A 554 -6.36 -5.03 -17.93
CA HIS A 554 -5.53 -4.30 -16.99
C HIS A 554 -6.31 -3.20 -16.27
N ARG A 555 -6.06 -3.01 -14.96
CA ARG A 555 -6.73 -1.98 -14.14
C ARG A 555 -6.54 -0.57 -14.70
N ASP A 556 -5.32 -0.26 -15.15
CA ASP A 556 -4.97 1.04 -15.71
C ASP A 556 -5.77 1.37 -16.98
N HIS A 557 -6.08 0.39 -17.82
CA HIS A 557 -6.99 0.57 -18.95
C HIS A 557 -8.42 0.84 -18.48
N TRP A 558 -8.89 0.10 -17.47
CA TRP A 558 -10.26 0.16 -16.97
C TRP A 558 -10.61 1.51 -16.32
N ASP A 559 -9.69 2.04 -15.51
CA ASP A 559 -9.90 3.25 -14.71
C ASP A 559 -9.22 4.51 -15.30
N SER A 560 -8.51 4.41 -16.42
CA SER A 560 -7.88 5.56 -17.06
C SER A 560 -8.90 6.58 -17.57
N LEU A 561 -8.76 7.82 -17.11
CA LEU A 561 -9.44 9.00 -17.63
C LEU A 561 -8.80 9.47 -18.95
N GLN A 562 -9.03 8.74 -20.05
CA GLN A 562 -8.63 9.17 -21.39
C GLN A 562 -9.56 10.30 -21.88
N GLY A 563 -9.25 11.54 -21.51
CA GLY A 563 -10.08 12.71 -21.76
C GLY A 563 -10.96 13.04 -20.55
N VAL A 564 -12.28 13.06 -20.72
CA VAL A 564 -13.23 13.42 -19.65
C VAL A 564 -13.83 12.19 -18.95
N THR A 565 -13.86 11.04 -19.61
CA THR A 565 -14.48 9.81 -19.10
C THR A 565 -13.58 8.59 -19.18
N SER A 566 -13.72 7.68 -18.21
CA SER A 566 -13.00 6.40 -18.13
C SER A 566 -13.61 5.31 -19.00
N VAL A 567 -12.90 4.19 -19.18
CA VAL A 567 -13.47 2.99 -19.82
C VAL A 567 -14.61 2.43 -18.99
N PHE A 568 -14.46 2.36 -17.66
CA PHE A 568 -15.54 2.05 -16.73
C PHE A 568 -16.81 2.86 -17.03
N GLN A 569 -16.69 4.18 -17.13
CA GLN A 569 -17.83 5.07 -17.35
C GLN A 569 -18.49 4.83 -18.72
N LYS A 570 -17.69 4.61 -19.76
CA LYS A 570 -18.19 4.30 -21.10
C LYS A 570 -18.95 2.98 -21.11
N VAL A 571 -18.46 1.96 -20.41
CA VAL A 571 -19.16 0.67 -20.27
C VAL A 571 -20.46 0.83 -19.48
N ALA A 572 -20.45 1.56 -18.37
CA ALA A 572 -21.66 1.84 -17.59
C ALA A 572 -22.76 2.49 -18.44
N VAL A 573 -22.40 3.42 -19.34
CA VAL A 573 -23.33 4.04 -20.30
C VAL A 573 -23.90 3.00 -21.28
N GLN A 574 -23.05 2.15 -21.85
CA GLN A 574 -23.50 1.08 -22.77
C GLN A 574 -24.46 0.10 -22.10
N LEU A 575 -24.35 -0.07 -20.78
CA LEU A 575 -25.22 -0.92 -19.98
C LEU A 575 -26.41 -0.17 -19.36
N SER A 576 -26.58 1.13 -19.65
CA SER A 576 -27.63 1.98 -19.09
C SER A 576 -27.65 2.03 -17.56
N LEU A 577 -26.48 1.97 -16.93
CA LEU A 577 -26.33 1.99 -15.47
C LEU A 577 -26.34 3.42 -14.89
N GLY A 578 -26.16 4.44 -15.73
CA GLY A 578 -26.23 5.85 -15.35
C GLY A 578 -25.46 6.73 -16.34
N THR A 579 -25.27 8.00 -15.99
CA THR A 579 -24.48 8.94 -16.80
C THR A 579 -23.13 9.24 -16.14
N PRO A 580 -22.05 9.45 -16.91
CA PRO A 580 -20.77 9.84 -16.32
C PRO A 580 -20.90 11.17 -15.60
N PHE A 581 -20.32 11.26 -14.40
CA PHE A 581 -20.26 12.50 -13.61
C PHE A 581 -19.67 13.67 -14.39
N ARG A 582 -18.69 13.37 -15.23
CA ARG A 582 -18.10 14.34 -16.15
C ARG A 582 -18.61 14.03 -17.55
N SER A 583 -19.54 14.82 -18.04
CA SER A 583 -20.02 14.77 -19.43
C SER A 583 -19.78 16.12 -20.11
N PHE A 584 -19.40 16.07 -21.39
CA PHE A 584 -19.35 17.24 -22.26
C PHE A 584 -20.74 17.83 -22.51
#